data_AF-A0A8T3TFY5-F1
#
_entry.id   AF-A0A8T3TFY5-F1
#
_cell.length_a   1.000
_cell.length_b   1.000
_cell.length_c   1.000
_cell.angle_alpha   90.00
_cell.angle_beta   90.00
_cell.angle_gamma   90.00
#
_symmetry.space_group_name_H-M   'P 1'
#
loop_
_entity.id
_entity.type
_entity.pdbx_description
1 polymer ?
#
loop_
_entity_poly.entity_id
_entity_poly.type
_entity_poly.pdbx_seq_one_letter_code
_entity_poly.pdbx_strand_id
1 'polypeptide(L)'
;LRQILRDAHQSAIFVTHDQGEALTIADRVAVMARGRIEQVAAPEVIYAEPRTPFVATFVGVANLLPAECRGGIAQTRLGPVTLIGAPDRRPEGRALSLLRPEHFLVREAPDGPVSAQAWQVIARQFSGSEILLEVRAPDGQRVWVEAGGQVRRLAIGDRVELRLRDVETVAFAPSLGIAAPTGSGHREGALAGRAKPPDDQREQPPPGGPLRSAPEDHHAPPANETLETVEPPVH
;
A
#
# COMPACT_ATOMS: atom_id res chain seq x y z
N LEU A 1 0.33 -16.91 20.39
CA LEU A 1 1.76 -17.26 20.20
C LEU A 1 2.68 -16.47 21.14
N ARG A 2 2.71 -15.13 21.08
CA ARG A 2 3.54 -14.29 21.98
C ARG A 2 3.38 -14.65 23.46
N GLN A 3 2.14 -14.83 23.91
CA GLN A 3 1.86 -15.16 25.31
C GLN A 3 2.41 -16.54 25.72
N ILE A 4 2.25 -17.55 24.86
CA ILE A 4 2.76 -18.91 25.09
C ILE A 4 4.28 -18.92 25.25
N LEU A 5 5.01 -18.18 24.40
CA LEU A 5 6.48 -18.12 24.47
C LEU A 5 6.96 -17.38 25.73
N ARG A 6 6.26 -16.31 26.12
CA ARG A 6 6.56 -15.57 27.36
C ARG A 6 6.32 -16.43 28.60
N ASP A 7 5.20 -17.14 28.65
CA ASP A 7 4.82 -18.00 29.77
C ASP A 7 5.74 -19.22 29.89
N ALA A 8 6.35 -19.66 28.78
CA ALA A 8 7.30 -20.77 28.76
C ALA A 8 8.75 -20.38 29.13
N HIS A 9 9.06 -19.09 29.31
CA HIS A 9 10.41 -18.57 29.58
C HIS A 9 11.50 -19.03 28.60
N GLN A 10 11.14 -19.28 27.33
CA GLN A 10 12.08 -19.73 26.30
C GLN A 10 12.55 -18.57 25.41
N SER A 11 13.84 -18.55 25.09
CA SER A 11 14.36 -17.68 24.03
C SER A 11 14.01 -18.30 22.67
N ALA A 12 13.31 -17.54 21.83
CA ALA A 12 12.91 -17.97 20.51
C ALA A 12 13.35 -16.96 19.44
N ILE A 13 13.75 -17.47 18.28
CA ILE A 13 13.97 -16.67 17.07
C ILE A 13 12.89 -17.07 16.08
N PHE A 14 12.17 -16.07 15.56
CA PHE A 14 11.16 -16.26 14.53
C PHE A 14 11.58 -15.53 13.26
N VAL A 15 11.49 -16.21 12.11
CA VAL A 15 11.82 -15.66 10.80
C VAL A 15 10.53 -15.62 9.99
N THR A 16 10.13 -14.42 9.58
CA THR A 16 8.96 -14.22 8.73
C THR A 16 9.27 -13.22 7.63
N HIS A 17 8.47 -13.29 6.56
CA HIS A 17 8.44 -12.28 5.51
C HIS A 17 7.26 -11.32 5.69
N ASP A 18 6.36 -11.60 6.65
CA ASP A 18 5.23 -10.74 7.01
C ASP A 18 5.68 -9.72 8.06
N GLN A 19 5.63 -8.46 7.66
CA GLN A 19 6.09 -7.33 8.48
C GLN A 19 5.18 -7.11 9.68
N GLY A 20 3.86 -7.27 9.51
CA GLY A 20 2.86 -7.05 10.56
C GLY A 20 2.98 -8.09 11.67
N GLU A 21 3.23 -9.35 11.32
CA GLU A 21 3.53 -10.39 12.30
C GLU A 21 4.78 -10.07 13.12
N ALA A 22 5.86 -9.65 12.46
CA ALA A 22 7.12 -9.32 13.10
C ALA A 22 6.97 -8.16 14.10
N LEU A 23 6.23 -7.11 13.73
CA LEU A 23 6.01 -5.95 14.59
C LEU A 23 5.08 -6.23 15.78
N THR A 24 4.16 -7.20 15.67
CA THR A 24 3.17 -7.49 16.72
C THR A 24 3.70 -8.48 17.77
N ILE A 25 4.51 -9.46 17.34
CA ILE A 25 4.84 -10.62 18.17
C ILE A 25 6.19 -10.46 18.90
N ALA A 26 7.17 -9.79 18.29
CA ALA A 26 8.54 -9.79 18.77
C ALA A 26 8.80 -8.72 19.86
N ASP A 27 9.74 -9.01 20.76
CA ASP A 27 10.29 -8.00 21.67
C ASP A 27 11.37 -7.14 20.96
N ARG A 28 12.06 -7.74 19.97
CA ARG A 28 13.01 -7.06 19.09
C ARG A 28 12.86 -7.60 17.67
N VAL A 29 12.94 -6.71 16.69
CA VAL A 29 12.88 -7.04 15.27
C VAL A 29 14.25 -6.76 14.65
N ALA A 30 14.79 -7.76 13.96
CA ALA A 30 15.99 -7.63 13.14
C ALA A 30 15.58 -7.54 11.67
N VAL A 31 15.76 -6.37 11.05
CA VAL A 31 15.55 -6.17 9.61
C VAL A 31 16.85 -6.50 8.88
N MET A 32 16.76 -7.32 7.84
CA MET A 32 17.91 -7.78 7.06
C MET A 32 17.76 -7.46 5.58
N ALA A 33 18.86 -7.05 4.94
CA ALA A 33 18.96 -6.87 3.50
C ALA A 33 20.27 -7.46 2.98
N ARG A 34 20.21 -8.21 1.87
CA ARG A 34 21.40 -8.79 1.20
C ARG A 34 22.31 -9.56 2.16
N GLY A 35 21.71 -10.35 3.06
CA GLY A 35 22.42 -11.16 4.05
C GLY A 35 23.05 -10.38 5.22
N ARG A 36 22.78 -9.07 5.35
CA ARG A 36 23.26 -8.24 6.46
C ARG A 36 22.10 -7.69 7.27
N ILE A 37 22.32 -7.56 8.58
CA ILE A 37 21.39 -6.88 9.48
C ILE A 37 21.50 -5.38 9.24
N GLU A 38 20.39 -4.77 8.83
CA GLU A 38 20.25 -3.33 8.64
C GLU A 38 19.95 -2.63 9.97
N GLN A 39 19.06 -3.22 10.79
CA GLN A 39 18.67 -2.65 12.08
C GLN A 39 18.12 -3.73 13.01
N VAL A 40 18.43 -3.62 14.31
CA VAL A 40 17.79 -4.41 15.37
C VAL A 40 17.31 -3.49 16.49
N ALA A 41 16.01 -3.38 16.68
CA ALA A 41 15.42 -2.56 17.73
C ALA A 41 14.03 -3.10 18.12
N ALA A 42 13.39 -2.48 19.12
CA ALA A 42 11.99 -2.74 19.42
C ALA A 42 11.10 -2.37 18.21
N PRO A 43 9.96 -3.06 17.99
CA PRO A 43 9.06 -2.79 16.87
C PRO A 43 8.72 -1.31 16.67
N GLU A 44 8.44 -0.60 17.76
CA GLU A 44 8.04 0.81 17.75
C GLU A 44 9.20 1.69 17.27
N VAL A 45 10.43 1.37 17.67
CA VAL A 45 11.65 2.08 17.25
C VAL A 45 11.98 1.78 15.78
N ILE A 46 11.78 0.53 15.34
CA ILE A 46 11.93 0.16 13.92
C ILE A 46 10.96 0.96 13.05
N TYR A 47 9.72 1.14 13.51
CA TYR A 47 8.69 1.86 12.78
C TYR A 47 8.90 3.38 12.80
N ALA A 48 9.17 3.96 13.97
CA ALA A 48 9.27 5.41 14.17
C ALA A 48 10.64 5.99 13.80
N GLU A 49 11.73 5.27 14.09
CA GLU A 49 13.11 5.72 13.86
C GLU A 49 13.94 4.73 13.00
N PRO A 50 13.48 4.38 11.79
CA PRO A 50 14.25 3.55 10.87
C PRO A 50 15.61 4.19 10.55
N ARG A 51 16.66 3.36 10.46
CA ARG A 51 18.03 3.81 10.20
C ARG A 51 18.32 4.08 8.74
N THR A 52 17.56 3.47 7.84
CA THR A 52 17.76 3.60 6.39
C THR A 52 16.40 3.72 5.68
N PRO A 53 16.37 4.34 4.48
CA PRO A 53 15.19 4.34 3.63
C PRO A 53 14.64 2.94 3.33
N PHE A 54 15.54 1.95 3.23
CA PHE A 54 15.16 0.56 3.07
C PHE A 54 14.36 0.07 4.29
N VAL A 55 14.87 0.23 5.51
CA VAL A 55 14.12 -0.18 6.71
C VAL A 55 12.78 0.54 6.78
N ALA A 56 12.74 1.84 6.50
CA ALA A 56 11.52 2.63 6.55
C ALA A 56 10.42 2.10 5.62
N THR A 57 10.79 1.74 4.38
CA THR A 57 9.88 1.20 3.36
C THR A 57 9.62 -0.30 3.49
N PHE A 58 10.50 -1.01 4.20
CA PHE A 58 10.37 -2.44 4.46
C PHE A 58 9.43 -2.76 5.61
N VAL A 59 9.20 -1.86 6.57
CA VAL A 59 8.44 -2.17 7.79
C VAL A 59 6.98 -1.72 7.72
N GLY A 60 6.61 -1.03 6.65
CA GLY A 60 5.27 -0.52 6.43
C GLY A 60 5.27 0.53 5.32
N VAL A 61 4.08 1.04 5.02
CA VAL A 61 3.93 2.13 4.04
C VAL A 61 4.66 3.37 4.55
N ALA A 62 5.44 3.99 3.66
CA ALA A 62 6.29 5.12 3.97
C ALA A 62 6.33 6.08 2.80
N ASN A 63 6.23 7.37 3.10
CA ASN A 63 6.47 8.43 2.13
C ASN A 63 7.85 9.04 2.41
N LEU A 64 8.70 9.09 1.40
CA LEU A 64 10.00 9.74 1.47
C LEU A 64 9.93 11.05 0.70
N LEU A 65 9.62 12.15 1.39
CA LEU A 65 9.44 13.46 0.77
C LEU A 65 10.77 14.20 0.70
N PRO A 66 11.13 14.80 -0.44
CA PRO A 66 12.23 15.74 -0.51
C PRO A 66 12.05 16.86 0.52
N ALA A 67 13.11 17.16 1.25
CA ALA A 67 13.14 18.22 2.25
C ALA A 67 14.50 18.92 2.28
N GLU A 68 14.50 20.17 2.71
CA GLU A 68 15.71 20.88 3.11
C GLU A 68 15.79 20.86 4.64
N CYS A 69 16.81 20.20 5.19
CA CYS A 69 17.00 20.05 6.62
C CYS A 69 17.95 21.11 7.17
N ARG A 70 17.55 21.77 8.25
CA ARG A 70 18.40 22.73 8.96
C ARG A 70 18.03 22.81 10.43
N GLY A 71 19.02 22.64 11.32
CA GLY A 71 18.82 22.86 12.75
C GLY A 71 17.76 21.94 13.36
N GLY A 72 17.70 20.68 12.89
CA GLY A 72 16.72 19.71 13.37
C GLY A 72 15.30 19.90 12.83
N ILE A 73 15.10 20.71 11.79
CA ILE A 73 13.81 20.87 11.11
C ILE A 73 13.97 20.46 9.65
N ALA A 74 13.06 19.64 9.13
CA ALA A 74 12.94 19.32 7.71
C ALA A 74 11.85 20.17 7.05
N GLN A 75 12.25 21.06 6.15
CA GLN A 75 11.31 21.86 5.37
C GLN A 75 10.80 21.05 4.17
N THR A 76 9.57 20.57 4.25
CA THR A 76 8.90 19.85 3.16
C THR A 76 7.94 20.78 2.40
N ARG A 77 7.43 20.32 1.26
CA ARG A 77 6.33 21.00 0.55
C ARG A 77 5.02 21.11 1.34
N LEU A 78 4.82 20.25 2.35
CA LEU A 78 3.63 20.24 3.20
C LEU A 78 3.82 21.03 4.50
N GLY A 79 4.99 21.65 4.67
CA GLY A 79 5.36 22.42 5.86
C GLY A 79 6.61 21.87 6.55
N PRO A 80 7.06 22.58 7.60
CA PRO A 80 8.17 22.14 8.44
C PRO A 80 7.78 20.91 9.28
N VAL A 81 8.74 20.03 9.53
CA VAL A 81 8.60 18.86 10.41
C VAL A 81 9.81 18.76 11.32
N THR A 82 9.58 18.53 12.60
CA THR A 82 10.66 18.37 13.58
C THR A 82 11.36 17.03 13.39
N LEU A 83 12.70 17.05 13.39
CA LEU A 83 13.53 15.85 13.30
C LEU A 83 13.86 15.29 14.67
N ILE A 84 13.60 13.99 14.85
CA ILE A 84 13.98 13.19 16.01
C ILE A 84 15.20 12.30 15.72
N GLY A 85 15.55 11.46 16.70
CA GLY A 85 16.75 10.64 16.69
C GLY A 85 17.98 11.41 17.17
N ALA A 86 19.10 10.68 17.25
CA ALA A 86 20.37 11.21 17.73
C ALA A 86 20.86 12.39 16.84
N PRO A 87 21.43 13.46 17.41
CA PRO A 87 21.83 14.66 16.66
C PRO A 87 22.77 14.38 15.48
N ASP A 88 23.69 13.43 15.62
CA ASP A 88 24.63 12.99 14.59
C ASP A 88 23.97 12.25 13.43
N ARG A 89 22.72 11.81 13.60
CA ARG A 89 21.91 11.14 12.57
C ARG A 89 20.95 12.07 11.84
N ARG A 90 20.83 13.33 12.28
CA ARG A 90 19.96 14.31 11.62
C ARG A 90 20.72 14.92 10.44
N PRO A 91 20.24 14.75 9.19
CA PRO A 91 20.91 15.33 8.04
C PRO A 91 20.80 16.86 8.06
N GLU A 92 21.77 17.51 7.43
CA GLU A 92 21.76 18.94 7.11
C GLU A 92 21.77 19.12 5.59
N GLY A 93 21.05 20.11 5.08
CA GLY A 93 20.82 20.33 3.65
C GLY A 93 19.77 19.41 3.05
N ARG A 94 19.86 19.13 1.75
CA ARG A 94 18.91 18.28 1.02
C ARG A 94 18.84 16.89 1.65
N ALA A 95 17.63 16.39 1.88
CA ALA A 95 17.36 15.08 2.46
C ALA A 95 16.01 14.51 2.01
N LEU A 96 15.70 13.29 2.45
CA LEU A 96 14.38 12.68 2.34
C LEU A 96 13.77 12.54 3.74
N SER A 97 12.68 13.27 4.01
CA SER A 97 11.92 13.17 5.25
C SER A 97 10.95 11.99 5.19
N LEU A 98 10.93 11.16 6.24
CA LEU A 98 9.98 10.07 6.38
C LEU A 98 8.64 10.60 6.86
N LEU A 99 7.55 10.27 6.16
CA LEU A 99 6.19 10.53 6.64
C LEU A 99 5.35 9.27 6.45
N ARG A 100 4.73 8.81 7.54
CA ARG A 100 3.82 7.67 7.51
C ARG A 100 2.43 8.12 7.05
N PRO A 101 1.60 7.26 6.42
CA PRO A 101 0.27 7.64 5.94
C PRO A 101 -0.63 8.31 6.99
N GLU A 102 -0.52 7.90 8.25
CA GLU A 102 -1.25 8.43 9.40
C GLU A 102 -0.79 9.83 9.82
N HIS A 103 0.40 10.27 9.40
CA HIS A 103 0.92 11.63 9.66
C HIS A 103 0.17 12.70 8.88
N PHE A 104 -0.64 12.31 7.90
CA PHE A 104 -1.38 13.23 7.05
C PHE A 104 -2.80 13.45 7.59
N LEU A 105 -3.22 14.71 7.56
CA LEU A 105 -4.62 15.10 7.60
C LEU A 105 -5.08 15.27 6.15
N VAL A 106 -6.05 14.46 5.77
CA VAL A 106 -6.68 14.52 4.45
C VAL A 106 -8.03 15.19 4.60
N ARG A 107 -8.31 16.18 3.74
CA ARG A 107 -9.62 16.83 3.63
C ARG A 107 -10.04 16.88 2.17
N GLU A 108 -11.34 16.79 1.92
CA GLU A 108 -11.90 17.12 0.61
C GLU A 108 -11.48 18.54 0.24
N ALA A 109 -11.01 18.72 -1.00
CA ALA A 109 -10.74 20.05 -1.50
C ALA A 109 -12.07 20.81 -1.63
N PRO A 110 -12.16 22.07 -1.17
CA PRO A 110 -13.39 22.84 -1.27
C PRO A 110 -13.80 23.05 -2.73
N ASP A 111 -15.11 23.19 -2.96
CA ASP A 111 -15.65 23.60 -4.26
C ASP A 111 -15.12 25.00 -4.63
N GLY A 112 -14.48 25.12 -5.81
CA GLY A 112 -13.92 26.40 -6.26
C GLY A 112 -12.67 26.27 -7.14
N PRO A 113 -11.94 27.38 -7.37
CA PRO A 113 -10.69 27.39 -8.12
C PRO A 113 -9.68 26.44 -7.50
N VAL A 114 -9.01 25.65 -8.34
CA VAL A 114 -8.06 24.62 -7.88
C VAL A 114 -6.90 25.29 -7.17
N SER A 115 -6.77 25.05 -5.86
CA SER A 115 -5.56 25.41 -5.13
C SER A 115 -4.36 24.74 -5.79
N ALA A 116 -3.26 25.47 -5.97
CA ALA A 116 -1.99 24.89 -6.44
C ALA A 116 -1.45 23.80 -5.49
N GLN A 117 -2.01 23.68 -4.29
CA GLN A 117 -1.67 22.68 -3.29
C GLN A 117 -2.64 21.48 -3.29
N ALA A 118 -3.66 21.46 -4.16
CA ALA A 118 -4.59 20.35 -4.24
C ALA A 118 -3.93 19.10 -4.84
N TRP A 119 -4.20 17.95 -4.22
CA TRP A 119 -3.76 16.64 -4.66
C TRP A 119 -4.93 15.89 -5.28
N GLN A 120 -4.65 14.96 -6.18
CA GLN A 120 -5.65 14.11 -6.81
C GLN A 120 -5.50 12.67 -6.31
N VAL A 121 -6.61 12.04 -5.91
CA VAL A 121 -6.64 10.60 -5.62
C VAL A 121 -6.41 9.83 -6.92
N ILE A 122 -5.36 9.01 -6.96
CA ILE A 122 -5.00 8.20 -8.13
C ILE A 122 -5.11 6.70 -7.88
N ALA A 123 -5.11 6.26 -6.61
CA ALA A 123 -5.36 4.88 -6.23
C ALA A 123 -6.01 4.80 -4.85
N ARG A 124 -6.70 3.67 -4.59
CA ARG A 124 -7.28 3.33 -3.29
C ARG A 124 -6.94 1.88 -2.96
N GLN A 125 -6.53 1.63 -1.72
CA GLN A 125 -6.25 0.29 -1.21
C GLN A 125 -7.04 0.09 0.09
N PHE A 126 -7.78 -1.02 0.15
CA PHE A 126 -8.54 -1.40 1.33
C PHE A 126 -7.76 -2.42 2.15
N SER A 127 -7.67 -2.19 3.46
CA SER A 127 -6.88 -2.96 4.40
C SER A 127 -7.67 -3.16 5.69
N GLY A 128 -8.75 -3.96 5.61
CA GLY A 128 -9.61 -4.25 6.75
C GLY A 128 -10.32 -3.00 7.29
N SER A 129 -9.84 -2.44 8.39
CA SER A 129 -10.41 -1.22 8.98
C SER A 129 -9.89 0.07 8.33
N GLU A 130 -8.82 -0.01 7.55
CA GLU A 130 -8.10 1.13 7.00
C GLU A 130 -8.25 1.23 5.49
N ILE A 131 -8.22 2.45 4.98
CA ILE A 131 -8.17 2.74 3.55
C ILE A 131 -6.96 3.63 3.31
N LEU A 132 -6.03 3.15 2.50
CA LEU A 132 -4.91 3.95 2.03
C LEU A 132 -5.25 4.55 0.66
N LEU A 133 -4.94 5.83 0.49
CA LEU A 133 -5.10 6.54 -0.77
C LEU A 133 -3.71 6.90 -1.30
N GLU A 134 -3.45 6.59 -2.56
CA GLU A 134 -2.33 7.22 -3.27
C GLU A 134 -2.84 8.52 -3.87
N VAL A 135 -2.19 9.62 -3.51
CA VAL A 135 -2.54 10.95 -3.98
C VAL A 135 -1.36 11.57 -4.70
N ARG A 136 -1.65 12.29 -5.79
CA ARG A 136 -0.67 12.91 -6.68
C ARG A 136 -0.84 14.41 -6.70
N ALA A 137 0.27 15.11 -6.51
CA ALA A 137 0.37 16.55 -6.63
C ALA A 137 0.47 17.02 -8.09
N PRO A 138 0.26 18.32 -8.37
CA PRO A 138 0.39 18.88 -9.72
C PRO A 138 1.79 18.73 -10.34
N ASP A 139 2.84 18.73 -9.51
CA ASP A 139 4.24 18.52 -9.92
C ASP A 139 4.61 17.03 -10.09
N GLY A 140 3.64 16.13 -9.97
CA GLY A 140 3.81 14.69 -10.14
C GLY A 140 4.29 13.94 -8.89
N GLN A 141 4.54 14.63 -7.78
CA GLN A 141 4.88 13.96 -6.52
C GLN A 141 3.71 13.11 -6.01
N ARG A 142 4.01 11.91 -5.51
CA ARG A 142 3.02 10.94 -5.02
C ARG A 142 3.26 10.61 -3.56
N VAL A 143 2.19 10.49 -2.80
CA VAL A 143 2.22 10.04 -1.40
C VAL A 143 1.03 9.13 -1.10
N TRP A 144 1.24 8.19 -0.20
CA TRP A 144 0.21 7.38 0.42
C TRP A 144 -0.26 8.03 1.71
N VAL A 145 -1.57 8.16 1.87
CA VAL A 145 -2.21 8.75 3.05
C VAL A 145 -3.29 7.83 3.58
N GLU A 146 -3.51 7.86 4.89
CA GLU A 146 -4.62 7.13 5.48
C GLU A 146 -5.92 7.94 5.37
N ALA A 147 -6.97 7.32 4.85
CA ALA A 147 -8.28 7.94 4.76
C ALA A 147 -8.97 7.94 6.13
N GLY A 148 -9.04 9.12 6.76
CA GLY A 148 -9.87 9.35 7.94
C GLY A 148 -11.37 9.21 7.66
N GLY A 149 -12.20 9.27 8.71
CA GLY A 149 -13.65 9.01 8.62
C GLY A 149 -14.41 9.84 7.56
N GLN A 150 -14.07 11.11 7.38
CA GLN A 150 -14.71 11.98 6.36
C GLN A 150 -14.33 11.59 4.92
N VAL A 151 -13.18 10.94 4.76
CA VAL A 151 -12.47 10.75 3.49
C VAL A 151 -12.71 9.35 2.91
N ARG A 152 -13.41 8.48 3.65
CA ARG A 152 -13.75 7.11 3.21
C ARG A 152 -14.58 7.07 1.92
N ARG A 153 -15.29 8.15 1.59
CA ARG A 153 -16.14 8.26 0.40
C ARG A 153 -15.39 8.68 -0.86
N LEU A 154 -14.16 9.17 -0.73
CA LEU A 154 -13.38 9.63 -1.88
C LEU A 154 -13.16 8.52 -2.90
N ALA A 155 -13.33 8.87 -4.17
CA ALA A 155 -13.07 8.04 -5.33
C ALA A 155 -11.77 8.45 -6.04
N ILE A 156 -11.30 7.60 -6.94
CA ILE A 156 -10.21 7.94 -7.85
C ILE A 156 -10.66 9.12 -8.72
N GLY A 157 -9.81 10.14 -8.85
CA GLY A 157 -10.10 11.38 -9.55
C GLY A 157 -10.44 12.55 -8.63
N ASP A 158 -10.91 12.26 -7.41
CA ASP A 158 -11.28 13.29 -6.44
C ASP A 158 -10.08 14.10 -5.99
N ARG A 159 -10.35 15.33 -5.55
CA ARG A 159 -9.33 16.28 -5.10
C ARG A 159 -9.33 16.40 -3.59
N VAL A 160 -8.14 16.47 -3.03
CA VAL A 160 -7.92 16.59 -1.59
C VAL A 160 -6.87 17.64 -1.27
N GLU A 161 -7.00 18.22 -0.09
CA GLU A 161 -5.93 18.96 0.55
C GLU A 161 -5.25 18.08 1.60
N LEU A 162 -3.93 18.15 1.62
CA LEU A 162 -3.11 17.49 2.63
C LEU A 162 -2.52 18.52 3.57
N ARG A 163 -2.55 18.20 4.86
CA ARG A 163 -1.74 18.86 5.88
C ARG A 163 -1.00 17.81 6.69
N LEU A 164 0.11 18.20 7.29
CA LEU A 164 0.74 17.34 8.29
C LEU A 164 0.05 17.55 9.63
N ARG A 165 -0.11 16.46 10.37
CA ARG A 165 -0.36 16.50 11.81
C ARG A 165 0.88 17.07 12.50
N ASP A 166 0.73 17.45 13.77
CA ASP A 166 1.88 17.75 14.61
C ASP A 166 2.63 16.45 14.91
N VAL A 167 3.68 16.19 14.14
CA VAL A 167 4.45 14.95 14.18
C VAL A 167 5.94 15.25 14.15
N GLU A 168 6.69 14.35 14.76
CA GLU A 168 8.13 14.31 14.67
C GLU A 168 8.56 13.09 13.85
N THR A 169 9.67 13.20 13.13
CA THR A 169 10.11 12.10 12.25
C THR A 169 11.62 12.07 12.03
N VAL A 170 12.11 11.07 11.31
CA VAL A 170 13.51 10.99 10.86
C VAL A 170 13.64 11.42 9.40
N ALA A 171 14.84 11.84 9.02
CA ALA A 171 15.20 12.12 7.63
C ALA A 171 16.50 11.40 7.26
N PHE A 172 16.66 11.15 5.96
CA PHE A 172 17.80 10.45 5.41
C PHE A 172 18.58 11.37 4.48
N ALA A 173 19.89 11.42 4.67
CA ALA A 173 20.76 12.08 3.71
C ALA A 173 20.60 11.41 2.31
N PRO A 174 20.75 12.18 1.21
CA PRO A 174 20.69 11.62 -0.13
C PRO A 174 21.90 10.71 -0.29
N SER A 175 21.66 9.41 -0.43
CA SER A 175 22.71 8.48 -0.87
C SER A 175 22.69 8.43 -2.39
N LEU A 176 23.88 8.53 -3.02
CA LEU A 176 24.03 8.30 -4.46
C LEU A 176 23.41 6.94 -4.80
N GLY A 177 22.27 6.95 -5.49
CA GLY A 177 21.58 5.74 -5.93
C GLY A 177 20.12 5.62 -5.49
N ILE A 178 19.62 6.47 -4.58
CA ILE A 178 18.19 6.55 -4.30
C ILE A 178 17.62 7.75 -5.04
N ALA A 179 17.20 7.54 -6.29
CA ALA A 179 16.19 8.42 -6.86
C ALA A 179 15.00 8.43 -5.88
N ALA A 180 14.49 9.61 -5.53
CA ALA A 180 13.24 9.72 -4.77
C ALA A 180 12.25 8.73 -5.38
N PRO A 181 11.80 7.70 -4.64
CA PRO A 181 11.02 6.62 -5.23
C PRO A 181 9.74 7.22 -5.79
N THR A 182 9.74 7.42 -7.10
CA THR A 182 8.60 7.88 -7.87
C THR A 182 7.78 6.63 -8.13
N GLY A 183 7.05 6.21 -7.08
CA GLY A 183 6.23 5.00 -7.08
C GLY A 183 6.90 3.85 -6.36
N SER A 184 6.48 3.61 -5.12
CA SER A 184 6.72 2.34 -4.44
C SER A 184 5.97 1.24 -5.20
N GLY A 185 6.70 0.20 -5.60
CA GLY A 185 6.11 -1.07 -5.98
C GLY A 185 5.42 -1.70 -4.77
N HIS A 186 4.19 -1.26 -4.48
CA HIS A 186 3.28 -1.98 -3.60
C HIS A 186 2.81 -3.22 -4.34
N ARG A 187 3.58 -4.32 -4.21
CA ARG A 187 3.06 -5.65 -4.56
C ARG A 187 2.00 -6.02 -3.54
N GLU A 188 0.87 -6.51 -4.04
CA GLU A 188 -0.40 -6.86 -3.39
C GLU A 188 -0.34 -7.84 -2.19
N GLY A 189 0.86 -8.16 -1.66
CA GLY A 189 1.03 -9.20 -0.66
C GLY A 189 0.82 -8.78 0.80
N ALA A 190 0.59 -7.49 1.09
CA ALA A 190 0.73 -7.00 2.47
C ALA A 190 -0.45 -7.28 3.41
N LEU A 191 -1.66 -7.62 2.94
CA LEU A 191 -2.83 -7.79 3.83
C LEU A 191 -3.89 -8.79 3.35
N ALA A 192 -3.57 -9.66 2.38
CA ALA A 192 -4.46 -10.75 2.01
C ALA A 192 -4.19 -11.97 2.91
N GLY A 193 -4.84 -12.00 4.08
CA GLY A 193 -5.05 -13.25 4.81
C GLY A 193 -5.67 -14.25 3.84
N ARG A 194 -4.92 -15.32 3.50
CA ARG A 194 -5.42 -16.41 2.66
C ARG A 194 -6.61 -17.06 3.35
N ALA A 195 -7.82 -16.65 2.96
CA ALA A 195 -9.00 -17.47 3.15
C ALA A 195 -8.79 -18.73 2.30
N LYS A 196 -8.46 -19.84 2.96
CA LYS A 196 -8.49 -21.18 2.36
C LYS A 196 -9.95 -21.41 1.90
N PRO A 197 -10.21 -21.83 0.65
CA PRO A 197 -11.57 -22.23 0.28
C PRO A 197 -12.00 -23.38 1.19
N PRO A 198 -13.28 -23.45 1.61
CA PRO A 198 -13.74 -24.58 2.41
C PRO A 198 -13.58 -25.86 1.59
N ASP A 199 -12.93 -26.85 2.21
CA ASP A 199 -12.91 -28.24 1.77
C ASP A 199 -14.35 -28.75 1.74
N ASP A 200 -14.94 -28.86 0.54
CA ASP A 200 -16.25 -29.48 0.36
C ASP A 200 -16.05 -30.99 0.12
N GLN A 201 -16.16 -31.76 1.22
CA GLN A 201 -16.44 -33.19 1.17
C GLN A 201 -17.68 -33.46 2.03
N ARG A 202 -18.83 -33.69 1.41
CA ARG A 202 -19.54 -34.99 1.45
C ARG A 202 -20.79 -35.00 0.57
N GLU A 203 -20.94 -36.15 -0.06
CA GLU A 203 -22.02 -36.60 -0.94
C GLU A 203 -23.42 -36.51 -0.33
N GLN A 204 -24.42 -36.24 -1.18
CA GLN A 204 -25.74 -36.88 -1.12
C GLN A 204 -26.42 -36.85 -2.51
N PRO A 205 -26.92 -37.99 -3.04
CA PRO A 205 -27.60 -38.07 -4.34
C PRO A 205 -29.10 -37.72 -4.24
N PRO A 206 -29.78 -37.44 -5.37
CA PRO A 206 -31.14 -36.88 -5.35
C PRO A 206 -32.23 -37.96 -5.23
N PRO A 207 -33.40 -37.66 -4.65
CA PRO A 207 -34.56 -38.53 -4.78
C PRO A 207 -35.29 -38.24 -6.10
N GLY A 208 -35.57 -39.30 -6.85
CA GLY A 208 -36.22 -39.24 -8.15
C GLY A 208 -37.75 -39.34 -8.13
N GLY A 209 -38.33 -38.93 -9.27
CA GLY A 209 -39.57 -39.46 -9.85
C GLY A 209 -40.75 -38.46 -9.95
N PRO A 210 -41.66 -38.60 -10.94
CA PRO A 210 -41.76 -39.64 -11.99
C PRO A 210 -41.79 -39.14 -13.44
N LEU A 211 -41.43 -40.06 -14.36
CA LEU A 211 -41.63 -40.00 -15.81
C LEU A 211 -43.10 -40.18 -16.24
N ARG A 212 -43.48 -39.52 -17.33
CA ARG A 212 -44.47 -39.88 -18.38
C ARG A 212 -44.45 -38.73 -19.40
N SER A 213 -44.39 -38.83 -20.73
CA SER A 213 -44.37 -39.90 -21.73
C SER A 213 -44.28 -39.17 -23.10
N ALA A 214 -43.43 -39.61 -24.04
CA ALA A 214 -43.40 -39.16 -25.45
C ALA A 214 -44.47 -39.92 -26.29
N PRO A 215 -44.75 -39.59 -27.58
CA PRO A 215 -43.80 -39.76 -28.72
C PRO A 215 -43.86 -38.64 -29.82
N GLU A 216 -42.72 -38.33 -30.45
CA GLU A 216 -42.37 -38.54 -31.89
C GLU A 216 -43.09 -37.61 -32.91
N ASP A 217 -42.33 -36.78 -33.65
CA ASP A 217 -42.16 -37.05 -35.08
C ASP A 217 -40.99 -36.32 -35.80
N HIS A 218 -40.62 -36.92 -36.93
CA HIS A 218 -39.49 -36.77 -37.85
C HIS A 218 -39.21 -35.37 -38.45
N HIS A 219 -37.92 -35.05 -38.68
CA HIS A 219 -37.22 -35.09 -40.00
C HIS A 219 -36.08 -34.05 -40.07
N ALA A 220 -34.92 -34.45 -40.63
CA ALA A 220 -33.72 -33.62 -40.84
C ALA A 220 -33.48 -33.39 -42.37
N PRO A 221 -32.33 -32.84 -42.82
CA PRO A 221 -32.08 -31.57 -43.53
C PRO A 221 -31.81 -31.80 -45.07
N PRO A 222 -31.02 -31.06 -45.91
CA PRO A 222 -30.12 -29.88 -45.73
C PRO A 222 -29.99 -28.84 -46.92
N ALA A 223 -29.01 -27.91 -46.77
CA ALA A 223 -28.09 -27.30 -47.77
C ALA A 223 -28.52 -26.28 -48.87
N ASN A 224 -27.81 -25.14 -48.94
CA ASN A 224 -27.05 -24.57 -50.10
C ASN A 224 -26.57 -23.14 -49.74
N GLU A 225 -25.28 -22.78 -49.74
CA GLU A 225 -24.32 -22.53 -50.85
C GLU A 225 -24.57 -21.28 -51.73
N THR A 226 -23.45 -20.54 -51.96
CA THR A 226 -23.05 -19.79 -53.18
C THR A 226 -22.72 -18.28 -53.01
N LEU A 227 -21.39 -18.01 -52.90
CA LEU A 227 -20.50 -17.16 -53.74
C LEU A 227 -20.98 -15.77 -54.21
N GLU A 228 -20.28 -14.66 -53.93
CA GLU A 228 -18.99 -14.12 -54.47
C GLU A 228 -19.23 -12.97 -55.50
N THR A 229 -18.22 -12.08 -55.65
CA THR A 229 -17.95 -11.03 -56.67
C THR A 229 -17.89 -9.62 -56.04
N VAL A 230 -16.73 -9.06 -55.66
CA VAL A 230 -15.57 -8.51 -56.42
C VAL A 230 -15.87 -7.19 -57.17
N GLU A 231 -15.23 -6.13 -56.63
CA GLU A 231 -14.79 -4.78 -57.08
C GLU A 231 -14.64 -4.45 -58.60
N PRO A 232 -14.56 -3.15 -59.03
CA PRO A 232 -13.35 -2.30 -58.87
C PRO A 232 -13.57 -0.74 -58.81
N PRO A 233 -12.48 0.08 -58.70
CA PRO A 233 -12.51 1.47 -58.22
C PRO A 233 -12.42 2.54 -59.33
N VAL A 234 -12.64 3.82 -58.97
CA VAL A 234 -12.41 4.97 -59.87
C VAL A 234 -11.71 6.13 -59.12
N HIS A 235 -10.49 6.37 -59.60
CA HIS A 235 -9.63 7.58 -59.64
C HIS A 235 -9.32 8.42 -58.39
#